data_AF-A0A382LG15-F1
#
_entry.id   AF-A0A382LG15-F1
#
_cell.length_a   1.000
_cell.length_b   1.000
_cell.length_c   1.000
_cell.angle_alpha   90.00
_cell.angle_beta   90.00
_cell.angle_gamma   90.00
#
_symmetry.space_group_name_H-M   'P 1'
#
loop_
_entity.id
_entity.type
_entity.pdbx_description
1 polymer ?
#
loop_
_entity_poly.entity_id
_entity_poly.type
_entity_poly.pdbx_seq_one_letter_code
_entity_poly.pdbx_strand_id
1 'polypeptide(L)'
;VGVLCSWKRAHEAKGNECTFITLYKSKHKYDPGICLNLPLINTSSWYLGGRNLYYQMFRGKMGDHKEKDGYPPVWEPNTKLEKMYFQFRDWVWHFTVEPAIESLGLMDYDIIHLEWGLEFYRDGRFVDRLAEAEKPIVCTYHGQDMRTRGVISKIDSVSSLNVTSELDLLKRHPNIYYLFLPFNSKEFSPDYQMRDKIRICHSPTNRHYKGSDTIIPICETLEQENKNVEFILIENKSYDETLRIKQSCDILVDQVHNRGGWGYGMNSIEALSMGLCCVTELIPEYIDFIPANPFVNVNCDTLKNK
;
A
#
# COMPACT_ATOMS: atom_id res chain seq x y z
N VAL A 1 -0.15 -2.40 -2.84
CA VAL A 1 -1.43 -1.71 -3.12
C VAL A 1 -1.71 -1.83 -4.61
N GLY A 2 -2.96 -1.99 -5.05
CA GLY A 2 -3.33 -2.13 -6.46
C GLY A 2 -3.37 -0.80 -7.24
N VAL A 3 -2.38 0.08 -7.05
CA VAL A 3 -2.38 1.44 -7.64
C VAL A 3 -1.85 1.52 -9.07
N LEU A 4 -1.20 0.45 -9.55
CA LEU A 4 -0.60 0.41 -10.89
C LEU A 4 -1.60 0.74 -12.01
N CYS A 5 -2.83 0.23 -11.90
CA CYS A 5 -3.89 0.55 -12.86
C CYS A 5 -4.29 2.03 -12.81
N SER A 6 -4.36 2.61 -11.61
CA SER A 6 -4.65 4.04 -11.44
C SER A 6 -3.55 4.90 -12.05
N TRP A 7 -2.28 4.52 -11.86
CA TRP A 7 -1.13 5.19 -12.48
C TRP A 7 -1.21 5.16 -14.00
N LYS A 8 -1.40 3.97 -14.58
CA LYS A 8 -1.54 3.80 -16.04
C LYS A 8 -2.65 4.70 -16.60
N ARG A 9 -3.83 4.67 -15.99
CA ARG A 9 -4.97 5.53 -16.41
C ARG A 9 -4.64 7.01 -16.27
N ALA A 10 -3.93 7.42 -15.22
CA ALA A 10 -3.54 8.82 -15.03
C ALA A 10 -2.57 9.30 -16.13
N HIS A 11 -1.60 8.47 -16.51
CA HIS A 11 -0.69 8.77 -17.62
C HIS A 11 -1.41 8.81 -18.97
N GLU A 12 -2.27 7.82 -19.24
CA GLU A 12 -3.05 7.75 -20.49
C GLU A 12 -4.03 8.92 -20.62
N ALA A 13 -4.65 9.37 -19.52
CA ALA A 13 -5.51 10.56 -19.49
C ALA A 13 -4.77 11.86 -19.83
N LYS A 14 -3.43 11.86 -19.79
CA LYS A 14 -2.56 12.97 -20.22
C LYS A 14 -2.01 12.80 -21.64
N GLY A 15 -2.41 11.74 -22.35
CA GLY A 15 -1.95 11.43 -23.70
C GLY A 15 -0.61 10.69 -23.75
N ASN A 16 -0.11 10.19 -22.62
CA ASN A 16 1.11 9.39 -22.59
C ASN A 16 0.80 7.91 -22.86
N GLU A 17 1.75 7.22 -23.49
CA GLU A 17 1.76 5.76 -23.46
C GLU A 17 2.27 5.28 -22.09
N CYS A 18 1.57 4.32 -21.49
CA CYS A 18 1.99 3.76 -20.21
C CYS A 18 1.70 2.26 -20.17
N THR A 19 2.69 1.49 -19.75
CA THR A 19 2.53 0.08 -19.39
C THR A 19 3.12 -0.16 -18.01
N PHE A 20 2.77 -1.26 -17.38
CA PHE A 20 3.38 -1.66 -16.11
C PHE A 20 3.66 -3.16 -16.09
N ILE A 21 4.73 -3.49 -15.39
CA ILE A 21 5.25 -4.86 -15.26
C ILE A 21 5.14 -5.28 -13.81
N THR A 22 4.68 -6.51 -13.60
CA THR A 22 4.67 -7.13 -12.29
C THR A 22 5.63 -8.31 -12.24
N LEU A 23 6.32 -8.46 -11.12
CA LEU A 23 7.35 -9.49 -10.96
C LEU A 23 6.73 -10.88 -10.76
N TYR A 24 5.60 -10.96 -10.06
CA TYR A 24 4.93 -12.22 -9.72
C TYR A 24 3.43 -12.00 -9.51
N LYS A 25 2.65 -13.10 -9.54
CA LYS A 25 1.21 -13.05 -9.34
C LYS A 25 0.86 -12.58 -7.93
N SER A 26 0.04 -11.54 -7.83
CA SER A 26 -0.53 -11.08 -6.56
C SER A 26 -1.46 -12.12 -5.95
N LYS A 27 -1.54 -12.17 -4.62
CA LYS A 27 -2.57 -12.92 -3.88
C LYS A 27 -3.98 -12.39 -4.18
N HIS A 28 -4.07 -11.09 -4.46
CA HIS A 28 -5.31 -10.41 -4.81
C HIS A 28 -5.49 -10.39 -6.33
N LYS A 29 -6.74 -10.51 -6.80
CA LYS A 29 -7.10 -10.55 -8.23
C LYS A 29 -7.08 -9.13 -8.86
N TYR A 30 -5.95 -8.45 -8.80
CA TYR A 30 -5.74 -7.21 -9.56
C TYR A 30 -5.36 -7.53 -11.01
N ASP A 31 -5.59 -6.57 -11.92
CA ASP A 31 -5.00 -6.63 -13.25
C ASP A 31 -3.47 -6.67 -13.12
N PRO A 32 -2.82 -7.76 -13.55
CA PRO A 32 -1.39 -7.93 -13.36
C PRO A 32 -0.55 -7.17 -14.39
N GLY A 33 -1.18 -6.54 -15.40
CA GLY A 33 -0.46 -5.99 -16.56
C GLY A 33 0.39 -7.06 -17.22
N ILE A 34 1.66 -6.74 -17.48
CA ILE A 34 2.64 -7.71 -17.97
C ILE A 34 3.28 -8.41 -16.77
N CYS A 35 2.88 -9.64 -16.48
CA CYS A 35 3.44 -10.41 -15.37
C CYS A 35 4.56 -11.34 -15.83
N LEU A 36 5.77 -11.13 -15.31
CA LEU A 36 6.94 -11.93 -15.65
C LEU A 36 6.96 -13.32 -14.98
N ASN A 37 6.09 -13.56 -13.99
CA ASN A 37 5.99 -14.83 -13.25
C ASN A 37 7.35 -15.32 -12.71
N LEU A 38 8.15 -14.42 -12.15
CA LEU A 38 9.50 -14.73 -11.69
C LEU A 38 9.47 -15.74 -10.52
N PRO A 39 10.37 -16.75 -10.53
CA PRO A 39 10.40 -17.78 -9.50
C PRO A 39 11.02 -17.26 -8.19
N LEU A 40 11.02 -18.08 -7.13
CA LEU A 40 11.65 -17.80 -5.83
C LEU A 40 11.04 -16.62 -5.05
N ILE A 41 9.89 -16.11 -5.49
CA ILE A 41 9.09 -15.11 -4.78
C ILE A 41 7.61 -15.49 -4.86
N ASN A 42 6.87 -15.37 -3.76
CA ASN A 42 5.46 -15.74 -3.69
C ASN A 42 4.73 -14.95 -2.58
N THR A 43 3.42 -14.93 -2.63
CA THR A 43 2.51 -14.37 -1.62
C THR A 43 1.76 -15.45 -0.82
N SER A 44 2.15 -16.72 -0.95
CA SER A 44 1.54 -17.81 -0.19
C SER A 44 1.82 -17.65 1.31
N SER A 45 0.85 -18.03 2.14
CA SER A 45 0.97 -17.88 3.60
C SER A 45 2.17 -18.65 4.16
N TRP A 46 2.51 -19.81 3.60
CA TRP A 46 3.68 -20.59 4.02
C TRP A 46 5.00 -19.89 3.69
N TYR A 47 5.09 -19.24 2.52
CA TYR A 47 6.28 -18.51 2.10
C TYR A 47 6.49 -17.27 2.98
N LEU A 48 5.42 -16.50 3.18
CA LEU A 48 5.45 -15.32 4.06
C LEU A 48 5.76 -15.70 5.51
N GLY A 49 5.19 -16.80 6.02
CA GLY A 49 5.48 -17.33 7.34
C GLY A 49 6.93 -17.77 7.51
N GLY A 50 7.45 -18.55 6.55
CA GLY A 50 8.85 -18.99 6.56
C GLY A 50 9.84 -17.82 6.48
N ARG A 51 9.53 -16.82 5.64
CA ARG A 51 10.32 -15.58 5.54
C ARG A 51 10.32 -14.81 6.86
N ASN A 52 9.16 -14.65 7.50
CA ASN A 52 9.09 -13.98 8.79
C ASN A 52 9.85 -14.73 9.88
N LEU A 53 9.77 -16.07 9.92
CA LEU A 53 10.57 -16.89 10.85
C LEU A 53 12.08 -16.68 10.65
N TYR A 54 12.54 -16.68 9.40
CA TYR A 54 13.93 -16.35 9.08
C TYR A 54 14.29 -14.96 9.62
N TYR A 55 13.50 -13.93 9.34
CA TYR A 55 13.78 -12.59 9.84
C TYR A 55 13.67 -12.47 11.36
N GLN A 56 12.84 -13.27 12.04
CA GLN A 56 12.80 -13.30 13.50
C GLN A 56 14.13 -13.75 14.12
N MET A 57 14.86 -14.65 13.45
CA MET A 57 16.18 -15.09 13.90
C MET A 57 17.23 -13.97 13.87
N PHE A 58 17.12 -13.03 12.92
CA PHE A 58 18.14 -11.97 12.70
C PHE A 58 17.72 -10.58 13.15
N ARG A 59 16.42 -10.30 13.19
CA ARG A 59 15.84 -8.99 13.55
C ARG A 59 15.15 -9.03 14.91
N GLY A 60 15.04 -10.19 15.56
CA GLY A 60 14.34 -10.36 16.84
C GLY A 60 12.85 -10.62 16.67
N LYS A 61 12.09 -10.64 17.77
CA LYS A 61 10.69 -11.14 17.82
C LYS A 61 9.74 -10.53 16.79
N MET A 62 9.95 -9.26 16.42
CA MET A 62 9.11 -8.57 15.43
C MET A 62 9.36 -8.97 13.98
N GLY A 63 10.49 -9.62 13.67
CA GLY A 63 10.79 -10.18 12.35
C GLY A 63 10.66 -9.17 11.21
N ASP A 64 9.77 -9.46 10.26
CA ASP A 64 9.44 -8.59 9.11
C ASP A 64 8.89 -7.21 9.51
N HIS A 65 8.40 -7.08 10.74
CA HIS A 65 7.74 -5.88 11.26
C HIS A 65 8.67 -5.00 12.10
N LYS A 66 9.93 -5.41 12.31
CA LYS A 66 10.88 -4.57 13.03
C LYS A 66 11.16 -3.31 12.21
N GLU A 67 10.93 -2.15 12.82
CA GLU A 67 11.28 -0.89 12.21
C GLU A 67 12.78 -0.75 12.00
N LYS A 68 13.15 -0.12 10.88
CA LYS A 68 14.53 0.14 10.51
C LYS A 68 14.87 1.61 10.75
N ASP A 69 16.02 1.83 11.39
CA ASP A 69 16.59 3.15 11.63
C ASP A 69 17.28 3.69 10.37
N GLY A 70 17.32 5.02 10.23
CA GLY A 70 18.03 5.74 9.18
C GLY A 70 17.21 6.87 8.55
N TYR A 71 17.89 7.72 7.76
CA TYR A 71 17.29 8.85 7.03
C TYR A 71 18.03 9.09 5.68
N PRO A 72 17.77 8.28 4.64
CA PRO A 72 16.78 7.19 4.64
C PRO A 72 17.28 5.90 5.28
N PRO A 73 16.39 5.04 5.79
CA PRO A 73 16.75 3.69 6.20
C PRO A 73 17.21 2.91 4.97
N VAL A 74 18.35 2.25 5.05
CA VAL A 74 18.98 1.57 3.91
C VAL A 74 18.79 0.06 4.01
N TRP A 75 18.44 -0.62 2.91
CA TRP A 75 18.37 -2.07 2.86
C TRP A 75 19.78 -2.69 2.82
N GLU A 76 19.97 -3.72 3.64
CA GLU A 76 21.18 -4.55 3.64
C GLU A 76 20.80 -6.00 3.91
N PRO A 77 21.51 -6.98 3.33
CA PRO A 77 21.32 -8.39 3.67
C PRO A 77 21.75 -8.61 5.12
N ASN A 78 20.95 -9.32 5.91
CA ASN A 78 21.28 -9.61 7.31
C ASN A 78 22.43 -10.62 7.43
N THR A 79 22.65 -11.45 6.40
CA THR A 79 23.69 -12.50 6.40
C THR A 79 24.35 -12.69 5.03
N LYS A 80 25.50 -13.37 5.03
CA LYS A 80 26.14 -13.85 3.79
C LYS A 80 25.24 -14.82 3.01
N LEU A 81 24.47 -15.66 3.70
CA LEU A 81 23.52 -16.58 3.08
C LEU A 81 22.39 -15.83 2.36
N GLU A 82 21.83 -14.78 2.98
CA GLU A 82 20.82 -13.94 2.33
C GLU A 82 21.39 -13.22 1.12
N LYS A 83 22.62 -12.70 1.22
CA LYS A 83 23.31 -12.11 0.08
C LYS A 83 23.47 -13.12 -1.07
N MET A 84 23.94 -14.33 -0.77
CA MET A 84 24.08 -15.41 -1.77
C MET A 84 22.73 -15.82 -2.36
N TYR A 85 21.67 -15.88 -1.54
CA TYR A 85 20.31 -16.16 -2.01
C TYR A 85 19.84 -15.11 -3.03
N PHE A 86 20.02 -13.81 -2.74
CA PHE A 86 19.65 -12.77 -3.69
C PHE A 86 20.48 -12.82 -4.96
N GLN A 87 21.79 -13.09 -4.88
CA GLN A 87 22.64 -13.27 -6.06
C GLN A 87 22.18 -14.45 -6.93
N PHE A 88 21.89 -15.59 -6.31
CA PHE A 88 21.35 -16.76 -7.02
C PHE A 88 19.98 -16.47 -7.64
N ARG A 89 19.07 -15.84 -6.89
CA ARG A 89 17.74 -15.45 -7.36
C ARG A 89 17.84 -14.53 -8.57
N ASP A 90 18.68 -13.51 -8.49
CA ASP A 90 18.87 -12.52 -9.55
C ASP A 90 19.46 -13.19 -10.81
N TRP A 91 20.37 -14.15 -10.65
CA TRP A 91 20.85 -14.98 -11.76
C TRP A 91 19.73 -15.83 -12.38
N VAL A 92 18.83 -16.42 -11.59
CA VAL A 92 17.66 -17.13 -12.14
C VAL A 92 16.73 -16.17 -12.88
N TRP A 93 16.47 -14.99 -12.31
CA TRP A 93 15.57 -13.99 -12.90
C TRP A 93 16.10 -13.45 -14.24
N HIS A 94 17.42 -13.37 -14.41
CA HIS A 94 18.08 -12.92 -15.63
C HIS A 94 17.54 -13.60 -16.90
N PHE A 95 17.28 -14.91 -16.85
CA PHE A 95 16.79 -15.68 -18.00
C PHE A 95 15.36 -15.32 -18.44
N THR A 96 14.59 -14.64 -17.60
CA THR A 96 13.25 -14.14 -17.93
C THR A 96 13.25 -12.63 -18.11
N VAL A 97 14.03 -11.91 -17.30
CA VAL A 97 14.04 -10.44 -17.26
C VAL A 97 14.73 -9.84 -18.48
N GLU A 98 15.92 -10.32 -18.89
CA GLU A 98 16.61 -9.71 -20.03
C GLU A 98 15.83 -9.86 -21.35
N PRO A 99 15.28 -11.04 -21.70
CA PRO A 99 14.42 -11.16 -22.87
C PRO A 99 13.19 -10.24 -22.80
N ALA A 100 12.63 -10.01 -21.60
CA ALA A 100 11.53 -9.08 -21.41
C ALA A 100 11.96 -7.61 -21.60
N ILE A 101 13.15 -7.22 -21.12
CA ILE A 101 13.72 -5.88 -21.33
C ILE A 101 13.83 -5.58 -22.82
N GLU A 102 14.35 -6.53 -23.61
CA GLU A 102 14.51 -6.37 -25.06
C GLU A 102 13.16 -6.39 -25.80
N SER A 103 12.35 -7.42 -25.58
CA SER A 103 11.09 -7.60 -26.34
C SER A 103 10.03 -6.53 -26.07
N LEU A 104 10.06 -5.91 -24.89
CA LEU A 104 9.17 -4.82 -24.52
C LEU A 104 9.77 -3.43 -24.75
N GLY A 105 11.02 -3.34 -25.23
CA GLY A 105 11.70 -2.06 -25.44
C GLY A 105 11.78 -1.21 -24.17
N LEU A 106 12.09 -1.83 -23.01
CA LEU A 106 11.99 -1.10 -21.73
C LEU A 106 12.94 0.08 -21.62
N MET A 107 14.03 0.06 -22.39
CA MET A 107 14.98 1.18 -22.49
C MET A 107 14.48 2.32 -23.40
N ASP A 108 13.43 2.09 -24.19
CA ASP A 108 12.88 3.08 -25.13
C ASP A 108 11.94 4.06 -24.44
N TYR A 109 11.37 3.70 -23.29
CA TYR A 109 10.52 4.57 -22.49
C TYR A 109 11.27 5.82 -21.98
N ASP A 110 10.58 6.96 -21.95
CA ASP A 110 11.15 8.24 -21.50
C ASP A 110 11.30 8.33 -19.98
N ILE A 111 10.41 7.67 -19.22
CA ILE A 111 10.37 7.73 -17.76
C ILE A 111 10.13 6.33 -17.22
N ILE A 112 10.91 5.93 -16.22
CA ILE A 112 10.72 4.66 -15.51
C ILE A 112 10.20 4.95 -14.10
N HIS A 113 9.07 4.33 -13.75
CA HIS A 113 8.43 4.49 -12.45
C HIS A 113 8.49 3.19 -11.65
N LEU A 114 9.30 3.19 -10.59
CA LEU A 114 9.53 2.07 -9.68
C LEU A 114 8.61 2.15 -8.46
N GLU A 115 7.55 1.34 -8.46
CA GLU A 115 6.74 1.12 -7.27
C GLU A 115 7.55 0.37 -6.20
N TRP A 116 7.37 0.77 -4.93
CA TRP A 116 8.13 0.30 -3.77
C TRP A 116 9.62 0.64 -3.80
N GLY A 117 10.12 1.44 -4.75
CA GLY A 117 11.57 1.66 -4.94
C GLY A 117 12.31 0.34 -5.14
N LEU A 118 11.78 -0.50 -6.02
CA LEU A 118 12.33 -1.79 -6.42
C LEU A 118 12.37 -1.89 -7.94
N GLU A 119 13.45 -2.47 -8.45
CA GLU A 119 13.58 -2.92 -9.83
C GLU A 119 13.53 -4.46 -9.92
N PHE A 120 14.01 -5.02 -11.03
CA PHE A 120 14.17 -6.46 -11.20
C PHE A 120 15.25 -7.05 -10.28
N TYR A 121 16.43 -6.45 -10.17
CA TYR A 121 17.55 -7.06 -9.46
C TYR A 121 17.83 -6.39 -8.11
N ARG A 122 18.31 -7.16 -7.13
CA ARG A 122 18.66 -6.60 -5.82
C ARG A 122 19.95 -5.78 -5.88
N ASP A 123 20.81 -6.07 -6.86
CA ASP A 123 22.06 -5.36 -7.08
C ASP A 123 21.93 -4.07 -7.91
N GLY A 124 20.73 -3.71 -8.34
CA GLY A 124 20.46 -2.43 -9.02
C GLY A 124 21.05 -2.33 -10.42
N ARG A 125 21.39 -3.43 -11.10
CA ARG A 125 22.04 -3.38 -12.42
C ARG A 125 21.15 -2.80 -13.53
N PHE A 126 19.83 -2.85 -13.38
CA PHE A 126 18.93 -2.29 -14.40
C PHE A 126 18.83 -0.77 -14.25
N VAL A 127 18.75 -0.24 -13.02
CA VAL A 127 18.80 1.21 -12.75
C VAL A 127 20.15 1.82 -13.10
N ASP A 128 21.25 1.08 -13.03
CA ASP A 128 22.54 1.55 -13.58
C ASP A 128 22.43 1.83 -15.06
N ARG A 129 21.90 0.87 -15.84
CA ARG A 129 21.71 1.02 -17.29
C ARG A 129 20.80 2.21 -17.60
N LEU A 130 19.75 2.42 -16.80
CA LEU A 130 18.85 3.56 -16.93
C LEU A 130 19.57 4.87 -16.64
N ALA A 131 20.35 4.94 -15.57
CA ALA A 131 21.12 6.13 -15.19
C ALA A 131 22.21 6.47 -16.22
N GLU A 132 22.92 5.46 -16.74
CA GLU A 132 23.90 5.60 -17.82
C GLU A 132 23.25 6.13 -19.12
N ALA A 133 22.00 5.77 -19.37
CA ALA A 133 21.20 6.27 -20.48
C ALA A 133 20.45 7.58 -20.14
N GLU A 134 20.77 8.22 -19.01
CA GLU A 134 20.17 9.47 -18.52
C GLU A 134 18.63 9.42 -18.42
N LYS A 135 18.06 8.23 -18.16
CA LYS A 135 16.61 8.04 -18.02
C LYS A 135 16.14 8.53 -16.65
N PRO A 136 15.15 9.43 -16.58
CA PRO A 136 14.49 9.81 -15.33
C PRO A 136 13.86 8.59 -14.62
N ILE A 137 14.17 8.45 -13.33
CA ILE A 137 13.64 7.38 -12.48
C ILE A 137 12.76 7.99 -11.39
N VAL A 138 11.49 7.59 -11.35
CA VAL A 138 10.55 7.96 -10.29
C VAL A 138 10.38 6.78 -9.34
N CYS A 139 10.47 6.99 -8.04
CA CYS A 139 10.15 5.97 -7.04
C CYS A 139 8.91 6.36 -6.24
N THR A 140 7.94 5.45 -6.11
CA THR A 140 6.86 5.59 -5.14
C THR A 140 7.12 4.66 -3.97
N TYR A 141 7.31 5.25 -2.79
CA TYR A 141 7.54 4.53 -1.55
C TYR A 141 6.25 4.40 -0.73
N HIS A 142 6.05 3.20 -0.19
CA HIS A 142 4.94 2.81 0.67
C HIS A 142 5.46 2.50 2.09
N GLY A 143 4.56 2.12 2.99
CA GLY A 143 4.90 1.88 4.38
C GLY A 143 6.07 0.90 4.60
N GLN A 144 6.03 -0.33 4.06
CA GLN A 144 7.00 -1.37 4.46
C GLN A 144 8.41 -1.13 3.91
N ASP A 145 8.54 -0.53 2.75
CA ASP A 145 9.80 -0.27 2.07
C ASP A 145 10.68 0.72 2.84
N MET A 146 10.10 1.70 3.54
CA MET A 146 10.86 2.60 4.43
C MET A 146 10.70 2.27 5.91
N ARG A 147 9.57 1.69 6.37
CA ARG A 147 9.41 1.35 7.79
C ARG A 147 10.27 0.15 8.18
N THR A 148 10.39 -0.89 7.33
CA THR A 148 11.05 -2.16 7.74
C THR A 148 12.13 -2.68 6.80
N ARG A 149 12.01 -2.48 5.48
CA ARG A 149 12.99 -2.97 4.49
C ARG A 149 14.22 -2.07 4.37
N GLY A 150 13.97 -0.77 4.24
CA GLY A 150 14.94 0.23 3.80
C GLY A 150 15.01 0.36 2.28
N VAL A 151 15.45 1.53 1.79
CA VAL A 151 15.68 1.84 0.38
C VAL A 151 16.87 1.04 -0.16
N ILE A 152 16.87 0.70 -1.45
CA ILE A 152 18.07 0.15 -2.08
C ILE A 152 18.94 1.35 -2.46
N SER A 153 20.10 1.53 -1.80
CA SER A 153 20.93 2.74 -1.94
C SER A 153 21.22 3.13 -3.38
N LYS A 154 21.41 2.14 -4.24
CA LYS A 154 21.73 2.34 -5.66
C LYS A 154 20.56 2.90 -6.46
N ILE A 155 19.33 2.44 -6.17
CA ILE A 155 18.11 2.99 -6.76
C ILE A 155 17.89 4.40 -6.22
N ASP A 156 18.01 4.55 -4.90
CA ASP A 156 17.81 5.81 -4.20
C ASP A 156 18.75 6.92 -4.72
N SER A 157 20.02 6.60 -4.94
CA SER A 157 21.03 7.54 -5.41
C SER A 157 20.82 8.06 -6.83
N VAL A 158 20.11 7.31 -7.67
CA VAL A 158 19.83 7.69 -9.07
C VAL A 158 18.38 8.12 -9.28
N SER A 159 17.54 8.02 -8.24
CA SER A 159 16.14 8.45 -8.29
C SER A 159 16.05 9.95 -8.55
N SER A 160 15.33 10.33 -9.60
CA SER A 160 15.09 11.72 -9.98
C SER A 160 13.95 12.34 -9.16
N LEU A 161 12.99 11.51 -8.75
CA LEU A 161 11.84 11.93 -7.95
C LEU A 161 11.40 10.79 -7.02
N ASN A 162 11.24 11.08 -5.74
CA ASN A 162 10.66 10.15 -4.77
C ASN A 162 9.34 10.70 -4.26
N VAL A 163 8.29 9.89 -4.29
CA VAL A 163 6.96 10.26 -3.83
C VAL A 163 6.38 9.24 -2.86
N THR A 164 5.45 9.67 -2.02
CA THR A 164 4.70 8.79 -1.12
C THR A 164 3.32 9.36 -0.80
N SER A 165 2.35 8.50 -0.51
CA SER A 165 1.06 8.89 0.06
C SER A 165 1.00 8.76 1.59
N GLU A 166 2.10 8.32 2.22
CA GLU A 166 2.19 8.04 3.65
C GLU A 166 2.89 9.22 4.35
N LEU A 167 2.16 10.00 5.14
CA LEU A 167 2.66 11.25 5.73
C LEU A 167 3.87 11.02 6.65
N ASP A 168 3.90 9.92 7.39
CA ASP A 168 5.01 9.57 8.27
C ASP A 168 6.32 9.33 7.53
N LEU A 169 6.27 8.92 6.25
CA LEU A 169 7.48 8.67 5.45
C LEU A 169 8.19 9.96 5.04
N LEU A 170 7.54 11.12 5.09
CA LEU A 170 8.22 12.40 4.91
C LEU A 170 9.29 12.64 5.98
N LYS A 171 9.13 12.03 7.17
CA LYS A 171 10.11 12.08 8.26
C LYS A 171 11.18 10.97 8.15
N ARG A 172 11.16 10.17 7.08
CA ARG A 172 12.07 9.03 6.88
C ARG A 172 12.99 9.16 5.67
N HIS A 173 12.87 10.19 4.85
CA HIS A 173 13.72 10.36 3.68
C HIS A 173 13.98 11.85 3.38
N PRO A 174 15.24 12.26 3.14
CA PRO A 174 15.60 13.68 2.97
C PRO A 174 15.03 14.35 1.72
N ASN A 175 14.78 13.56 0.67
CA ASN A 175 14.29 14.03 -0.62
C ASN A 175 13.07 13.22 -1.08
N ILE A 176 11.93 13.37 -0.41
CA ILE A 176 10.67 12.70 -0.74
C ILE A 176 9.51 13.70 -0.70
N TYR A 177 8.56 13.55 -1.61
CA TYR A 177 7.41 14.44 -1.75
C TYR A 177 6.11 13.70 -1.45
N TYR A 178 5.18 14.41 -0.81
CA TYR A 178 3.86 13.87 -0.59
C TYR A 178 3.03 13.95 -1.88
N LEU A 179 2.40 12.83 -2.24
CA LEU A 179 1.43 12.73 -3.31
C LEU A 179 0.23 11.93 -2.82
N PHE A 180 -0.96 12.51 -2.98
CA PHE A 180 -2.21 11.85 -2.62
C PHE A 180 -2.39 10.51 -3.33
N LEU A 181 -3.06 9.56 -2.67
CA LEU A 181 -3.37 8.26 -3.25
C LEU A 181 -4.05 8.42 -4.62
N PRO A 182 -3.55 7.75 -5.68
CA PRO A 182 -4.17 7.84 -6.99
C PRO A 182 -5.52 7.11 -6.97
N PHE A 183 -6.60 7.86 -7.12
CA PHE A 183 -7.97 7.34 -7.01
C PHE A 183 -8.90 7.98 -8.03
N ASN A 184 -9.79 7.18 -8.60
CA ASN A 184 -10.83 7.66 -9.51
C ASN A 184 -12.13 7.97 -8.73
N SER A 185 -12.32 9.23 -8.35
CA SER A 185 -13.51 9.66 -7.60
C SER A 185 -14.83 9.56 -8.36
N LYS A 186 -14.80 9.31 -9.67
CA LYS A 186 -16.00 9.16 -10.51
C LYS A 186 -16.43 7.70 -10.69
N GLU A 187 -15.72 6.75 -10.10
CA GLU A 187 -16.02 5.32 -10.23
C GLU A 187 -17.31 4.92 -9.51
N PHE A 188 -17.69 5.69 -8.48
CA PHE A 188 -18.86 5.43 -7.66
C PHE A 188 -19.94 6.49 -7.86
N SER A 189 -21.19 6.05 -7.78
CA SER A 189 -22.34 6.95 -7.67
C SER A 189 -22.77 6.97 -6.21
N PRO A 190 -22.56 8.09 -5.49
CA PRO A 190 -22.92 8.16 -4.09
C PRO A 190 -24.44 8.13 -3.91
N ASP A 191 -24.89 7.40 -2.89
CA ASP A 191 -26.29 7.34 -2.48
C ASP A 191 -26.45 8.11 -1.16
N TYR A 192 -27.18 9.22 -1.21
CA TYR A 192 -27.45 10.06 -0.04
C TYR A 192 -28.88 9.86 0.50
N GLN A 193 -29.57 8.79 0.10
CA GLN A 193 -30.90 8.50 0.62
C GLN A 193 -30.83 8.05 2.08
N MET A 194 -31.55 8.77 2.93
CA MET A 194 -31.74 8.38 4.33
C MET A 194 -32.58 7.11 4.40
N ARG A 195 -32.05 6.09 5.06
CA ARG A 195 -32.71 4.80 5.30
C ARG A 195 -33.27 4.74 6.72
N ASP A 196 -34.21 3.83 6.96
CA ASP A 196 -34.83 3.63 8.29
C ASP A 196 -33.81 3.16 9.34
N LYS A 197 -32.77 2.42 8.91
CA LYS A 197 -31.66 1.99 9.74
C LYS A 197 -30.35 2.61 9.27
N ILE A 198 -29.52 3.02 10.22
CA ILE A 198 -28.13 3.45 10.00
C ILE A 198 -27.25 2.20 9.99
N ARG A 199 -26.55 1.98 8.88
CA ARG A 199 -25.71 0.81 8.67
C ARG A 199 -24.24 1.21 8.81
N ILE A 200 -23.58 0.68 9.82
CA ILE A 200 -22.17 0.92 10.12
C ILE A 200 -21.38 -0.28 9.61
N CYS A 201 -20.33 -0.05 8.82
CA CYS A 201 -19.45 -1.12 8.37
C CYS A 201 -18.02 -0.96 8.87
N HIS A 202 -17.34 -2.09 9.01
CA HIS A 202 -15.90 -2.19 9.23
C HIS A 202 -15.33 -3.26 8.29
N SER A 203 -14.29 -2.95 7.52
CA SER A 203 -13.76 -3.83 6.46
C SER A 203 -12.24 -4.05 6.58
N PRO A 204 -11.75 -4.74 7.63
CA PRO A 204 -10.33 -4.89 7.87
C PRO A 204 -9.70 -5.97 6.98
N THR A 205 -8.61 -5.63 6.30
CA THR A 205 -7.72 -6.66 5.70
C THR A 205 -6.82 -7.31 6.74
N ASN A 206 -6.45 -6.56 7.77
CA ASN A 206 -5.68 -7.04 8.92
C ASN A 206 -6.24 -6.38 10.19
N ARG A 207 -6.87 -7.19 11.04
CA ARG A 207 -7.51 -6.71 12.27
C ARG A 207 -6.57 -5.96 13.20
N HIS A 208 -5.31 -6.41 13.32
CA HIS A 208 -4.34 -5.78 14.22
C HIS A 208 -4.04 -4.34 13.82
N TYR A 209 -3.78 -4.10 12.53
CA TYR A 209 -3.47 -2.76 12.02
C TYR A 209 -4.67 -1.82 12.00
N LYS A 210 -5.88 -2.39 11.88
CA LYS A 210 -7.13 -1.63 11.86
C LYS A 210 -7.71 -1.37 13.25
N GLY A 211 -7.17 -1.97 14.31
CA GLY A 211 -7.71 -1.82 15.66
C GLY A 211 -9.09 -2.46 15.82
N SER A 212 -9.34 -3.54 15.07
CA SER A 212 -10.66 -4.19 15.02
C SER A 212 -11.08 -4.79 16.38
N ASP A 213 -10.11 -5.12 17.23
CA ASP A 213 -10.31 -5.54 18.62
C ASP A 213 -11.00 -4.46 19.48
N THR A 214 -10.85 -3.20 19.11
CA THR A 214 -11.56 -2.06 19.72
C THR A 214 -12.84 -1.72 18.97
N ILE A 215 -12.80 -1.67 17.62
CA ILE A 215 -13.93 -1.22 16.80
C ILE A 215 -15.12 -2.16 16.90
N ILE A 216 -14.90 -3.48 16.75
CA ILE A 216 -15.99 -4.47 16.65
C ILE A 216 -16.86 -4.45 17.91
N PRO A 217 -16.33 -4.58 19.14
CA PRO A 217 -17.18 -4.57 20.34
C PRO A 217 -17.95 -3.27 20.55
N ILE A 218 -17.36 -2.13 20.15
CA ILE A 218 -18.04 -0.82 20.24
C ILE A 218 -19.22 -0.78 19.27
N CYS A 219 -19.03 -1.16 18.01
CA CYS A 219 -20.11 -1.17 17.02
C CYS A 219 -21.21 -2.19 17.35
N GLU A 220 -20.85 -3.38 17.85
CA GLU A 220 -21.82 -4.38 18.34
C GLU A 220 -22.64 -3.82 19.53
N THR A 221 -21.99 -3.08 20.43
CA THR A 221 -22.68 -2.41 21.54
C THR A 221 -23.64 -1.34 21.03
N LEU A 222 -23.24 -0.53 20.05
CA LEU A 222 -24.09 0.49 19.44
C LEU A 222 -25.34 -0.10 18.78
N GLU A 223 -25.18 -1.23 18.06
CA GLU A 223 -26.31 -1.98 17.48
C GLU A 223 -27.25 -2.53 18.57
N GLN A 224 -26.72 -3.04 19.67
CA GLN A 224 -27.52 -3.56 20.79
C GLN A 224 -28.29 -2.45 21.53
N GLU A 225 -27.65 -1.29 21.75
CA GLU A 225 -28.24 -0.15 22.47
C GLU A 225 -29.26 0.61 21.60
N ASN A 226 -29.20 0.50 20.27
CA ASN A 226 -30.01 1.30 19.33
C ASN A 226 -30.72 0.44 18.27
N LYS A 227 -32.05 0.35 18.34
CA LYS A 227 -32.89 -0.47 17.43
C LYS A 227 -32.79 -0.11 15.94
N ASN A 228 -32.34 1.10 15.63
CA ASN A 228 -32.21 1.62 14.26
C ASN A 228 -30.76 1.60 13.75
N VAL A 229 -29.84 0.91 14.42
CA VAL A 229 -28.45 0.73 13.98
C VAL A 229 -28.25 -0.73 13.57
N GLU A 230 -27.47 -0.95 12.52
CA GLU A 230 -27.00 -2.27 12.07
C GLU A 230 -25.48 -2.23 11.92
N PHE A 231 -24.77 -3.22 12.47
CA PHE A 231 -23.33 -3.34 12.30
C PHE A 231 -22.95 -4.48 11.33
N ILE A 232 -22.08 -4.17 10.38
CA ILE A 232 -21.67 -5.08 9.31
C ILE A 232 -20.15 -5.20 9.29
N LEU A 233 -19.66 -6.34 9.78
CA LEU A 233 -18.26 -6.72 9.64
C LEU A 233 -18.02 -7.37 8.27
N ILE A 234 -17.20 -6.74 7.44
CA ILE A 234 -16.86 -7.21 6.09
C ILE A 234 -15.48 -7.87 6.12
N GLU A 235 -15.46 -9.20 6.11
CA GLU A 235 -14.23 -9.98 6.08
C GLU A 235 -14.32 -11.17 5.13
N ASN A 236 -13.15 -11.59 4.61
CA ASN A 236 -13.03 -12.74 3.69
C ASN A 236 -13.93 -12.65 2.46
N LYS A 237 -14.20 -11.43 1.99
CA LYS A 237 -14.96 -11.14 0.77
C LYS A 237 -14.03 -10.77 -0.39
N SER A 238 -14.50 -11.00 -1.62
CA SER A 238 -13.84 -10.44 -2.80
C SER A 238 -13.92 -8.91 -2.79
N TYR A 239 -13.05 -8.26 -3.56
CA TYR A 239 -13.05 -6.79 -3.67
C TYR A 239 -14.42 -6.26 -4.12
N ASP A 240 -15.01 -6.84 -5.17
CA ASP A 240 -16.32 -6.43 -5.69
C ASP A 240 -17.45 -6.63 -4.68
N GLU A 241 -17.43 -7.74 -3.92
CA GLU A 241 -18.41 -7.97 -2.84
C GLU A 241 -18.23 -6.96 -1.70
N THR A 242 -16.99 -6.68 -1.31
CA THR A 242 -16.69 -5.66 -0.28
C THR A 242 -17.23 -4.30 -0.71
N LEU A 243 -17.00 -3.88 -1.95
CA LEU A 243 -17.52 -2.61 -2.46
C LEU A 243 -19.06 -2.58 -2.47
N ARG A 244 -19.72 -3.66 -2.91
CA ARG A 244 -21.19 -3.75 -2.91
C ARG A 244 -21.78 -3.65 -1.51
N ILE A 245 -21.21 -4.37 -0.53
CA ILE A 245 -21.68 -4.31 0.86
C ILE A 245 -21.43 -2.90 1.42
N LYS A 246 -20.23 -2.34 1.21
CA LYS A 246 -19.85 -1.00 1.66
C LYS A 246 -20.79 0.06 1.11
N GLN A 247 -21.14 0.04 -0.18
CA GLN A 247 -22.07 0.99 -0.79
C GLN A 247 -23.50 0.89 -0.24
N SER A 248 -23.84 -0.24 0.38
CA SER A 248 -25.09 -0.41 1.11
C SER A 248 -25.04 0.09 2.56
N CYS A 249 -23.93 0.69 3.00
CA CYS A 249 -23.75 1.24 4.35
C CYS A 249 -23.75 2.76 4.34
N ASP A 250 -23.87 3.38 5.52
CA ASP A 250 -23.91 4.84 5.70
C ASP A 250 -22.63 5.36 6.35
N ILE A 251 -22.02 4.54 7.22
CA ILE A 251 -20.81 4.87 7.97
C ILE A 251 -19.75 3.78 7.75
N LEU A 252 -18.51 4.19 7.46
CA LEU A 252 -17.33 3.32 7.57
C LEU A 252 -16.55 3.72 8.81
N VAL A 253 -16.31 2.79 9.72
CA VAL A 253 -15.27 2.92 10.76
C VAL A 253 -14.01 2.25 10.24
N ASP A 254 -12.99 3.00 9.83
CA ASP A 254 -11.82 2.46 9.14
C ASP A 254 -10.75 1.94 10.11
N GLN A 255 -10.18 2.80 10.95
CA GLN A 255 -9.11 2.40 11.88
C GLN A 255 -9.00 3.25 13.14
N VAL A 256 -8.46 2.63 14.18
CA VAL A 256 -7.98 3.25 15.43
C VAL A 256 -6.59 2.69 15.80
N HIS A 257 -5.89 3.33 16.74
CA HIS A 257 -4.52 3.06 17.20
C HIS A 257 -3.39 3.41 16.23
N ASN A 258 -3.67 3.80 14.98
CA ASN A 258 -2.66 4.18 13.97
C ASN A 258 -1.50 3.17 13.77
N ARG A 259 -1.75 1.88 14.01
CA ARG A 259 -0.70 0.82 13.97
C ARG A 259 -0.21 0.51 12.55
N GLY A 260 -1.01 0.81 11.53
CA GLY A 260 -0.72 0.53 10.12
C GLY A 260 -0.05 1.69 9.36
N GLY A 261 0.14 2.84 10.00
CA GLY A 261 0.48 4.11 9.36
C GLY A 261 -0.46 5.21 9.85
N TRP A 262 -0.11 6.46 9.55
CA TRP A 262 -0.89 7.62 9.96
C TRP A 262 -1.99 7.94 8.95
N GLY A 263 -3.19 8.20 9.46
CA GLY A 263 -4.25 8.85 8.71
C GLY A 263 -5.22 7.90 8.03
N TYR A 264 -5.42 8.08 6.72
CA TYR A 264 -6.39 7.34 5.92
C TYR A 264 -5.71 6.49 4.84
N GLY A 265 -6.43 5.51 4.31
CA GLY A 265 -5.97 4.68 3.19
C GLY A 265 -7.01 4.55 2.09
N MET A 266 -6.78 3.62 1.16
CA MET A 266 -7.69 3.39 0.02
C MET A 266 -9.11 3.05 0.47
N ASN A 267 -9.26 2.26 1.55
CA ASN A 267 -10.56 1.87 2.09
C ASN A 267 -11.42 3.09 2.49
N SER A 268 -10.79 4.11 3.08
CA SER A 268 -11.40 5.36 3.51
C SER A 268 -11.82 6.21 2.31
N ILE A 269 -10.96 6.32 1.29
CA ILE A 269 -11.26 7.06 0.05
C ILE A 269 -12.39 6.41 -0.75
N GLU A 270 -12.39 5.08 -0.86
CA GLU A 270 -13.50 4.32 -1.46
C GLU A 270 -14.83 4.64 -0.75
N ALA A 271 -14.86 4.61 0.58
CA ALA A 271 -16.06 4.91 1.35
C ALA A 271 -16.57 6.34 1.11
N LEU A 272 -15.68 7.33 1.19
CA LEU A 272 -16.04 8.72 0.92
C LEU A 272 -16.61 8.89 -0.49
N SER A 273 -16.02 8.23 -1.49
CA SER A 273 -16.51 8.31 -2.88
C SER A 273 -17.86 7.62 -3.11
N MET A 274 -18.22 6.66 -2.26
CA MET A 274 -19.54 6.04 -2.23
C MET A 274 -20.57 6.88 -1.45
N GLY A 275 -20.16 7.98 -0.82
CA GLY A 275 -21.02 8.85 -0.03
C GLY A 275 -21.10 8.50 1.46
N LEU A 276 -20.30 7.54 1.94
CA LEU A 276 -20.29 7.17 3.36
C LEU A 276 -19.58 8.22 4.20
N CYS A 277 -20.08 8.42 5.42
CA CYS A 277 -19.34 9.10 6.47
C CYS A 277 -18.16 8.22 6.90
N CYS A 278 -16.93 8.69 6.70
CA CYS A 278 -15.74 7.93 7.05
C CYS A 278 -15.17 8.37 8.40
N VAL A 279 -15.18 7.45 9.35
CA VAL A 279 -14.72 7.60 10.73
C VAL A 279 -13.36 6.91 10.87
N THR A 280 -12.33 7.66 11.22
CA THR A 280 -10.96 7.12 11.32
C THR A 280 -10.12 7.95 12.28
N GLU A 281 -9.09 7.35 12.87
CA GLU A 281 -8.15 8.08 13.71
C GLU A 281 -7.13 8.86 12.87
N LEU A 282 -7.10 10.18 13.09
CA LEU A 282 -6.13 11.11 12.53
C LEU A 282 -5.36 11.76 13.69
N ILE A 283 -4.02 11.63 13.65
CA ILE A 283 -3.16 12.32 14.61
C ILE A 283 -3.15 13.84 14.36
N PRO A 284 -2.81 14.68 15.35
CA PRO A 284 -2.78 16.13 15.20
C PRO A 284 -1.97 16.61 13.98
N GLU A 285 -0.80 16.02 13.74
CA GLU A 285 0.04 16.37 12.59
C GLU A 285 -0.65 16.13 11.24
N TYR A 286 -1.53 15.12 11.16
CA TYR A 286 -2.28 14.82 9.95
C TYR A 286 -3.45 15.80 9.76
N ILE A 287 -4.09 16.19 10.86
CA ILE A 287 -5.15 17.22 10.85
C ILE A 287 -4.56 18.56 10.39
N ASP A 288 -3.41 18.94 10.91
CA ASP A 288 -2.72 20.18 10.53
C ASP A 288 -2.26 20.13 9.06
N PHE A 289 -1.85 18.95 8.58
CA PHE A 289 -1.46 18.74 7.19
C PHE A 289 -2.64 18.86 6.21
N ILE A 290 -3.85 18.41 6.61
CA ILE A 290 -5.08 18.53 5.80
C ILE A 290 -6.23 19.08 6.67
N PRO A 291 -6.28 20.39 6.94
CA PRO A 291 -7.26 20.96 7.88
C PRO A 291 -8.71 20.79 7.44
N ALA A 292 -8.96 20.81 6.13
CA ALA A 292 -10.30 20.65 5.53
C ALA A 292 -10.59 19.20 5.12
N ASN A 293 -10.08 18.22 5.86
CA ASN A 293 -10.33 16.82 5.55
C ASN A 293 -11.79 16.42 5.85
N PRO A 294 -12.38 15.49 5.09
CA PRO A 294 -13.77 15.09 5.26
C PRO A 294 -13.99 14.00 6.32
N PHE A 295 -12.97 13.64 7.11
CA PHE A 295 -13.04 12.51 8.03
C PHE A 295 -13.58 12.92 9.40
N VAL A 296 -14.36 12.04 10.00
CA VAL A 296 -14.73 12.15 11.41
C VAL A 296 -13.60 11.56 12.24
N ASN A 297 -12.79 12.44 12.85
CA ASN A 297 -11.66 12.02 13.66
C ASN A 297 -12.11 11.38 14.99
N VAL A 298 -11.66 10.16 15.27
CA VAL A 298 -11.93 9.39 16.50
C VAL A 298 -10.66 8.73 17.00
N ASN A 299 -10.66 8.20 18.22
CA ASN A 299 -9.64 7.27 18.72
C ASN A 299 -10.34 6.17 19.55
N CYS A 300 -9.57 5.27 20.16
CA CYS A 300 -10.12 4.19 20.98
C CYS A 300 -11.04 4.65 22.13
N ASP A 301 -10.83 5.87 22.64
CA ASP A 301 -11.56 6.40 23.79
C ASP A 301 -12.82 7.19 23.37
N THR A 302 -12.80 7.76 22.17
CA THR A 302 -13.84 8.69 21.69
C THR A 302 -14.83 8.05 20.71
N LEU A 303 -14.48 6.93 20.07
CA LEU A 303 -15.31 6.28 19.04
C LEU A 303 -16.74 5.97 19.50
N LYS A 304 -16.94 5.52 20.75
CA LYS A 304 -18.30 5.19 21.25
C LYS A 304 -19.21 6.43 21.36
N ASN A 305 -18.64 7.59 21.69
CA ASN A 305 -19.40 8.78 22.11
C ASN A 305 -19.63 9.79 20.97
N LYS A 306 -19.03 9.60 19.81
CA LYS A 306 -18.99 10.55 18.71
C LYS A 306 -19.86 10.10 17.55
#